data_AF-A0A9C9XT97-F1
#
_entry.id   AF-A0A9C9XT97-F1
#
_cell.length_a   1.000
_cell.length_b   1.000
_cell.length_c   1.000
_cell.angle_alpha   90.00
_cell.angle_beta   90.00
_cell.angle_gamma   90.00
#
_symmetry.space_group_name_H-M   'P 1'
#
loop_
_entity.id
_entity.type
_entity.pdbx_description
1 polymer ?
#
loop_
_entity_poly.entity_id
_entity_poly.type
_entity_poly.pdbx_seq_one_letter_code
_entity_poly.pdbx_strand_id
1 'polypeptide(L)'
;MLRADPGPCGVINQRRRQMDSERQGERQGRDTDGPAPGQTAPAKPAATGGKAGSAGSNPVRTWSLAAVLVCVLLFLGHALVDKHIPYTANVRVQGYVVPIIAQVSGPLTAIRVENNQPVKAGEVLAVIDPAKYELAVRQAEAALQQAIQASSADVAAISTARARVEEARANLRNARSKGERIIRLARKGAASRSRADDARALIAASEARLKQAQANLEQVQARFGVPGPDNAGIKAARAALDSARLDLERSVLRAPSDGIITNLIVDVGQYVATGSPVMTFISTSFLWLQADMRENCLVNIRAGN
;
A
#
# COMPACT_ATOMS: atom_id res chain seq x y z
N MET A 1 -14.83 40.71 -16.07
CA MET A 1 -13.58 40.43 -16.80
C MET A 1 -12.90 39.22 -16.18
N LEU A 2 -12.78 38.12 -16.91
CA LEU A 2 -11.64 37.17 -16.92
C LEU A 2 -12.01 36.02 -17.88
N ARG A 3 -11.03 35.49 -18.62
CA ARG A 3 -11.23 34.43 -19.62
C ARG A 3 -11.06 33.05 -18.99
N ALA A 4 -11.67 32.05 -19.62
CA ALA A 4 -11.26 30.66 -19.55
C ALA A 4 -10.77 30.25 -20.95
N ASP A 5 -9.62 29.59 -21.03
CA ASP A 5 -9.05 29.06 -22.28
C ASP A 5 -9.18 27.52 -22.32
N PRO A 6 -9.64 26.93 -23.43
CA PRO A 6 -9.70 25.48 -23.61
C PRO A 6 -8.78 24.94 -24.74
N GLY A 7 -8.20 23.76 -24.53
CA GLY A 7 -7.70 22.91 -25.62
C GLY A 7 -6.51 22.02 -25.26
N PRO A 8 -6.05 21.14 -26.19
CA PRO A 8 -6.66 20.76 -27.46
C PRO A 8 -6.95 19.24 -27.57
N CYS A 9 -7.65 18.83 -28.63
CA CYS A 9 -8.02 17.42 -28.89
C CYS A 9 -6.85 16.57 -29.40
N GLY A 10 -6.75 15.30 -28.94
CA GLY A 10 -5.91 14.26 -29.54
C GLY A 10 -6.71 13.35 -30.47
N VAL A 11 -6.22 13.08 -31.68
CA VAL A 11 -7.00 12.45 -32.77
C VAL A 11 -6.85 10.92 -32.81
N ILE A 12 -7.97 10.21 -32.66
CA ILE A 12 -8.05 8.75 -32.85
C ILE A 12 -8.75 8.43 -34.19
N ASN A 13 -8.03 8.58 -35.31
CA ASN A 13 -8.30 7.83 -36.55
C ASN A 13 -7.25 8.09 -37.66
N GLN A 14 -6.23 7.23 -37.77
CA GLN A 14 -5.45 7.00 -39.01
C GLN A 14 -4.44 5.85 -38.81
N ARG A 15 -4.87 4.60 -39.09
CA ARG A 15 -3.97 3.42 -39.07
C ARG A 15 -4.40 2.30 -40.03
N ARG A 16 -4.82 2.64 -41.25
CA ARG A 16 -5.34 1.66 -42.23
C ARG A 16 -5.06 1.96 -43.72
N ARG A 17 -4.02 2.74 -44.06
CA ARG A 17 -3.61 3.05 -45.45
C ARG A 17 -2.10 3.36 -45.56
N GLN A 18 -1.22 2.41 -45.19
CA GLN A 18 0.23 2.68 -45.19
C GLN A 18 1.14 1.43 -45.27
N MET A 19 0.70 0.35 -45.93
CA MET A 19 1.48 -0.92 -46.03
C MET A 19 1.59 -1.49 -47.47
N ASP A 20 0.93 -0.87 -48.47
CA ASP A 20 0.70 -1.50 -49.79
C ASP A 20 1.43 -0.81 -50.97
N SER A 21 2.36 0.12 -50.72
CA SER A 21 2.92 1.00 -51.77
C SER A 21 4.46 1.08 -51.89
N GLU A 22 5.24 0.37 -51.06
CA GLU A 22 6.71 0.55 -50.98
C GLU A 22 7.52 -0.67 -51.48
N ARG A 23 7.06 -1.37 -52.53
CA ARG A 23 7.82 -2.47 -53.18
C ARG A 23 7.77 -2.49 -54.71
N GLN A 24 7.69 -1.32 -55.36
CA GLN A 24 7.92 -1.19 -56.81
C GLN A 24 8.69 0.11 -57.12
N GLY A 25 9.94 -0.03 -57.63
CA GLY A 25 10.76 1.09 -58.10
C GLY A 25 12.26 0.78 -58.09
N GLU A 26 12.86 0.79 -59.29
CA GLU A 26 14.30 0.97 -59.60
C GLU A 26 15.31 -0.10 -59.06
N ARG A 27 16.19 -0.76 -59.83
CA ARG A 27 17.10 -0.43 -60.97
C ARG A 27 18.28 0.47 -60.55
N GLN A 28 19.54 0.29 -60.98
CA GLN A 28 20.27 -0.67 -61.86
C GLN A 28 21.47 -1.28 -61.08
N GLY A 29 22.34 -2.20 -61.56
CA GLY A 29 22.54 -2.90 -62.85
C GLY A 29 24.04 -3.22 -63.09
N ARG A 30 24.40 -3.85 -64.23
CA ARG A 30 25.74 -4.33 -64.68
C ARG A 30 26.02 -5.82 -64.40
N ASP A 31 25.90 -6.77 -65.34
CA ASP A 31 26.59 -7.07 -66.64
C ASP A 31 27.89 -7.88 -66.44
N THR A 32 28.23 -8.91 -67.22
CA THR A 32 27.52 -9.68 -68.29
C THR A 32 27.25 -11.14 -67.81
N ASP A 33 27.00 -12.24 -68.55
CA ASP A 33 26.85 -12.68 -69.96
C ASP A 33 25.93 -13.95 -69.94
N GLY A 34 25.59 -14.75 -70.98
CA GLY A 34 25.92 -14.78 -72.41
C GLY A 34 26.49 -16.16 -72.86
N PRO A 35 26.09 -16.79 -74.00
CA PRO A 35 24.98 -16.49 -74.92
C PRO A 35 23.93 -17.65 -75.09
N ALA A 36 22.92 -17.42 -75.93
CA ALA A 36 21.86 -18.38 -76.35
C ALA A 36 22.25 -19.09 -77.70
N PRO A 37 21.38 -19.78 -78.52
CA PRO A 37 19.90 -19.81 -78.57
C PRO A 37 19.20 -21.17 -78.90
N GLY A 38 17.85 -21.15 -78.98
CA GLY A 38 16.94 -22.22 -79.45
C GLY A 38 15.70 -22.32 -78.54
N GLN A 39 14.44 -22.10 -78.94
CA GLN A 39 13.65 -22.68 -80.06
C GLN A 39 13.65 -24.22 -80.04
N THR A 40 12.53 -24.96 -80.05
CA THR A 40 11.11 -24.58 -80.35
C THR A 40 10.13 -25.55 -79.65
N ALA A 41 8.87 -25.16 -79.46
CA ALA A 41 7.76 -26.13 -79.39
C ALA A 41 7.40 -26.55 -80.84
N PRO A 42 7.00 -27.81 -81.13
CA PRO A 42 5.59 -28.19 -80.93
C PRO A 42 5.32 -29.71 -80.73
N ALA A 43 4.04 -30.07 -80.83
CA ALA A 43 3.50 -31.33 -81.37
C ALA A 43 3.58 -32.64 -80.54
N LYS A 44 2.38 -33.10 -80.19
CA LYS A 44 2.03 -34.47 -79.78
C LYS A 44 1.75 -35.34 -81.02
N PRO A 45 2.35 -36.53 -81.14
CA PRO A 45 1.78 -37.65 -81.90
C PRO A 45 0.97 -38.59 -80.97
N ALA A 46 0.26 -39.57 -81.55
CA ALA A 46 -0.62 -40.47 -80.82
C ALA A 46 -0.19 -41.94 -80.88
N ALA A 47 -0.58 -42.68 -79.83
CA ALA A 47 -0.91 -44.11 -79.78
C ALA A 47 0.06 -45.16 -80.40
N THR A 48 0.62 -46.00 -79.52
CA THR A 48 0.51 -47.48 -79.47
C THR A 48 1.21 -47.89 -78.16
N GLY A 49 0.76 -48.84 -77.34
CA GLY A 49 -0.31 -49.83 -77.45
C GLY A 49 0.20 -51.16 -76.88
N GLY A 50 -0.08 -51.45 -75.60
CA GLY A 50 0.45 -52.65 -74.93
C GLY A 50 -0.21 -52.91 -73.56
N LYS A 51 -0.72 -54.12 -73.36
CA LYS A 51 -1.25 -54.62 -72.07
C LYS A 51 -0.26 -55.62 -71.47
N ALA A 52 -0.17 -55.71 -70.13
CA ALA A 52 -0.14 -56.97 -69.33
C ALA A 52 0.34 -56.70 -67.89
N GLY A 53 0.10 -57.66 -66.98
CA GLY A 53 0.67 -57.71 -65.61
C GLY A 53 -0.01 -56.74 -64.63
N SER A 54 -1.03 -57.10 -63.86
CA SER A 54 -1.15 -58.21 -62.89
C SER A 54 -0.08 -58.18 -61.78
N ALA A 55 -0.49 -58.50 -60.54
CA ALA A 55 0.35 -58.34 -59.36
C ALA A 55 1.46 -59.42 -59.29
N GLY A 56 2.71 -59.00 -59.45
CA GLY A 56 3.90 -59.79 -59.09
C GLY A 56 4.48 -59.37 -57.75
N SER A 57 4.79 -60.33 -56.88
CA SER A 57 5.37 -60.11 -55.55
C SER A 57 6.85 -59.74 -55.62
N ASN A 58 7.15 -58.49 -55.96
CA ASN A 58 8.52 -57.97 -56.03
C ASN A 58 9.08 -57.78 -54.59
N PRO A 59 10.11 -58.52 -54.16
CA PRO A 59 10.52 -58.60 -52.75
C PRO A 59 11.02 -57.25 -52.20
N VAL A 60 11.67 -56.42 -53.02
CA VAL A 60 12.11 -55.08 -52.58
C VAL A 60 10.91 -54.20 -52.19
N ARG A 61 9.75 -54.39 -52.85
CA ARG A 61 8.51 -53.68 -52.55
C ARG A 61 7.82 -54.20 -51.29
N THR A 62 7.94 -55.49 -50.95
CA THR A 62 7.40 -56.01 -49.68
C THR A 62 8.28 -55.62 -48.49
N TRP A 63 9.60 -55.63 -48.64
CA TRP A 63 10.52 -55.14 -47.61
C TRP A 63 10.40 -53.62 -47.38
N SER A 64 10.22 -52.81 -48.43
CA SER A 64 9.97 -51.37 -48.24
C SER A 64 8.59 -51.06 -47.67
N LEU A 65 7.54 -51.82 -48.04
CA LEU A 65 6.23 -51.73 -47.36
C LEU A 65 6.33 -52.13 -45.88
N ALA A 66 7.09 -53.17 -45.53
CA ALA A 66 7.31 -53.57 -44.14
C ALA A 66 8.08 -52.49 -43.36
N ALA A 67 9.13 -51.90 -43.94
CA ALA A 67 9.86 -50.79 -43.34
C ALA A 67 8.97 -49.56 -43.11
N VAL A 68 8.14 -49.18 -44.10
CA VAL A 68 7.16 -48.10 -43.95
C VAL A 68 6.12 -48.43 -42.88
N LEU A 69 5.62 -49.66 -42.82
CA LEU A 69 4.68 -50.11 -41.78
C LEU A 69 5.30 -50.00 -40.37
N VAL A 70 6.56 -50.41 -40.21
CA VAL A 70 7.30 -50.28 -38.94
C VAL A 70 7.50 -48.80 -38.57
N CYS A 71 7.89 -47.94 -39.51
CA CYS A 71 7.99 -46.50 -39.27
C CYS A 71 6.65 -45.86 -38.87
N VAL A 72 5.55 -46.28 -39.50
CA VAL A 72 4.18 -45.82 -39.17
C VAL A 72 3.74 -46.33 -37.79
N LEU A 73 4.04 -47.60 -37.44
CA LEU A 73 3.75 -48.16 -36.12
C LEU A 73 4.56 -47.48 -35.01
N LEU A 74 5.84 -47.18 -35.24
CA LEU A 74 6.68 -46.42 -34.31
C LEU A 74 6.18 -44.98 -34.16
N PHE A 75 5.74 -44.33 -35.25
CA PHE A 75 5.16 -42.99 -35.21
C PHE A 75 3.84 -42.94 -34.44
N LEU A 76 2.91 -43.87 -34.71
CA LEU A 76 1.66 -43.98 -33.94
C LEU A 76 1.93 -44.33 -32.47
N GLY A 77 2.85 -45.26 -32.19
CA GLY A 77 3.24 -45.63 -30.83
C GLY A 77 3.80 -44.44 -30.06
N HIS A 78 4.71 -43.67 -30.66
CA HIS A 78 5.27 -42.47 -30.07
C HIS A 78 4.19 -41.41 -29.84
N ALA A 79 3.33 -41.12 -30.82
CA ALA A 79 2.23 -40.15 -30.68
C ALA A 79 1.18 -40.56 -29.63
N LEU A 80 0.95 -41.87 -29.44
CA LEU A 80 0.11 -42.38 -28.35
C LEU A 80 0.78 -42.20 -27.00
N VAL A 81 2.06 -42.53 -26.86
CA VAL A 81 2.83 -42.32 -25.61
C VAL A 81 2.85 -40.84 -25.22
N ASP A 82 3.14 -39.95 -26.18
CA ASP A 82 3.19 -38.48 -25.98
C ASP A 82 1.85 -37.87 -25.51
N LYS A 83 0.73 -38.57 -25.80
CA LYS A 83 -0.62 -38.19 -25.36
C LYS A 83 -1.02 -38.78 -24.00
N HIS A 84 -0.49 -39.95 -23.64
CA HIS A 84 -0.90 -40.67 -22.42
C HIS A 84 0.07 -40.48 -21.23
N ILE A 85 1.32 -40.12 -21.50
CA ILE A 85 2.35 -39.85 -20.48
C ILE A 85 2.79 -38.39 -20.62
N PRO A 86 2.07 -37.43 -20.00
CA PRO A 86 2.44 -36.01 -20.09
C PRO A 86 3.77 -35.75 -19.36
N TYR A 87 4.81 -35.43 -20.13
CA TYR A 87 6.14 -35.09 -19.63
C TYR A 87 6.58 -33.71 -20.11
N THR A 88 7.21 -32.94 -19.23
CA THR A 88 7.95 -31.72 -19.58
C THR A 88 9.19 -31.59 -18.69
N ALA A 89 10.29 -31.11 -19.28
CA ALA A 89 11.45 -30.64 -18.51
C ALA A 89 11.29 -29.16 -18.08
N ASN A 90 10.31 -28.44 -18.64
CA ASN A 90 10.08 -27.02 -18.39
C ASN A 90 9.20 -26.82 -17.16
N VAL A 91 9.75 -27.10 -15.98
CA VAL A 91 9.10 -26.84 -14.68
C VAL A 91 9.82 -25.69 -13.96
N ARG A 92 9.05 -24.75 -13.44
CA ARG A 92 9.52 -23.58 -12.69
C ARG A 92 8.93 -23.61 -11.29
N VAL A 93 9.75 -23.38 -10.27
CA VAL A 93 9.25 -23.06 -8.93
C VAL A 93 8.78 -21.60 -8.95
N GLN A 94 7.54 -21.38 -8.54
CA GLN A 94 6.92 -20.06 -8.39
C GLN A 94 6.55 -19.84 -6.91
N GLY A 95 6.46 -18.59 -6.50
CA GLY A 95 6.07 -18.19 -5.15
C GLY A 95 5.67 -16.72 -5.11
N TYR A 96 5.12 -16.27 -3.98
CA TYR A 96 4.78 -14.85 -3.82
C TYR A 96 6.02 -13.98 -3.65
N VAL A 97 6.26 -13.14 -4.65
CA VAL A 97 7.35 -12.16 -4.73
C VAL A 97 6.86 -10.84 -4.15
N VAL A 98 7.40 -10.44 -3.00
CA VAL A 98 6.99 -9.23 -2.25
C VAL A 98 8.17 -8.28 -2.11
N PRO A 99 8.12 -7.05 -2.64
CA PRO A 99 9.18 -6.07 -2.42
C PRO A 99 9.13 -5.56 -0.97
N ILE A 100 10.26 -5.65 -0.26
CA ILE A 100 10.42 -5.01 1.05
C ILE A 100 10.70 -3.53 0.81
N ILE A 101 9.75 -2.68 1.20
CA ILE A 101 9.83 -1.22 1.06
C ILE A 101 10.30 -0.56 2.35
N ALA A 102 11.03 0.56 2.23
CA ALA A 102 11.33 1.41 3.37
C ALA A 102 10.07 2.17 3.83
N GLN A 103 9.68 2.01 5.09
CA GLN A 103 8.53 2.75 5.66
C GLN A 103 8.91 4.18 6.09
N VAL A 104 10.19 4.40 6.42
CA VAL A 104 10.76 5.72 6.77
C VAL A 104 11.92 6.08 5.84
N SER A 105 12.45 7.30 5.94
CA SER A 105 13.43 7.85 4.99
C SER A 105 14.71 8.35 5.66
N GLY A 106 15.84 7.89 5.14
CA GLY A 106 17.18 8.14 5.67
C GLY A 106 18.26 7.31 4.96
N PRO A 107 19.54 7.48 5.33
CA PRO A 107 20.63 6.63 4.85
C PRO A 107 20.59 5.24 5.51
N LEU A 108 20.99 4.21 4.76
CA LEU A 108 21.25 2.87 5.28
C LEU A 108 22.53 2.85 6.11
N THR A 109 22.45 2.51 7.39
CA THR A 109 23.61 2.39 8.29
C THR A 109 24.17 0.97 8.34
N ALA A 110 23.32 -0.04 8.12
CA ALA A 110 23.75 -1.43 8.06
C ALA A 110 22.80 -2.27 7.19
N ILE A 111 23.37 -3.22 6.45
CA ILE A 111 22.68 -4.36 5.86
C ILE A 111 23.18 -5.62 6.58
N ARG A 112 22.30 -6.58 6.81
CA ARG A 112 22.56 -7.78 7.64
C ARG A 112 22.33 -9.10 6.90
N VAL A 113 22.08 -9.02 5.60
CA VAL A 113 21.65 -10.14 4.74
C VAL A 113 22.27 -10.05 3.36
N GLU A 114 22.51 -11.21 2.76
CA GLU A 114 23.08 -11.37 1.43
C GLU A 114 22.03 -11.85 0.40
N ASN A 115 22.36 -11.74 -0.88
CA ASN A 115 21.48 -12.14 -1.98
C ASN A 115 21.35 -13.68 -2.06
N ASN A 116 20.14 -14.20 -2.14
CA ASN A 116 19.75 -15.61 -2.00
C ASN A 116 19.89 -16.20 -0.58
N GLN A 117 20.07 -15.38 0.46
CA GLN A 117 20.09 -15.85 1.84
C GLN A 117 18.68 -16.23 2.33
N PRO A 118 18.49 -17.39 3.00
CA PRO A 118 17.28 -17.71 3.73
C PRO A 118 17.23 -16.94 5.06
N VAL A 119 16.06 -16.38 5.40
CA VAL A 119 15.83 -15.59 6.62
C VAL A 119 14.54 -16.03 7.33
N LYS A 120 14.47 -15.75 8.63
CA LYS A 120 13.32 -16.09 9.49
C LYS A 120 12.42 -14.90 9.77
N ALA A 121 11.16 -15.18 10.12
CA ALA A 121 10.21 -14.16 10.53
C ALA A 121 10.77 -13.27 11.67
N GLY A 122 10.72 -11.95 11.49
CA GLY A 122 11.21 -10.96 12.46
C GLY A 122 12.72 -10.66 12.41
N GLU A 123 13.50 -11.42 11.63
CA GLU A 123 14.95 -11.21 11.44
C GLU A 123 15.24 -9.82 10.83
N VAL A 124 16.32 -9.18 11.27
CA VAL A 124 16.70 -7.82 10.83
C VAL A 124 17.45 -7.90 9.50
N LEU A 125 16.94 -7.19 8.49
CA LEU A 125 17.45 -7.23 7.12
C LEU A 125 18.35 -6.03 6.83
N ALA A 126 17.87 -4.84 7.18
CA ALA A 126 18.57 -3.58 7.02
C ALA A 126 18.16 -2.58 8.10
N VAL A 127 19.03 -1.62 8.38
CA VAL A 127 18.82 -0.54 9.36
C VAL A 127 19.06 0.80 8.69
N ILE A 128 18.03 1.64 8.69
CA ILE A 128 18.09 3.06 8.35
C ILE A 128 18.54 3.82 9.60
N ASP A 129 19.31 4.91 9.44
CA ASP A 129 19.85 5.71 10.55
C ASP A 129 18.76 6.09 11.58
N PRO A 130 18.84 5.58 12.83
CA PRO A 130 17.86 5.84 13.86
C PRO A 130 18.04 7.21 14.54
N ALA A 131 19.18 7.91 14.39
CA ALA A 131 19.52 9.07 15.21
C ALA A 131 18.48 10.21 15.10
N LYS A 132 17.97 10.45 13.89
CA LYS A 132 16.87 11.38 13.60
C LYS A 132 15.57 10.99 14.33
N TYR A 133 15.28 9.69 14.39
CA TYR A 133 14.05 9.14 14.97
C TYR A 133 14.12 9.07 16.49
N GLU A 134 15.28 8.71 17.06
CA GLU A 134 15.54 8.84 18.50
C GLU A 134 15.39 10.28 18.98
N LEU A 135 15.90 11.26 18.22
CA LEU A 135 15.76 12.67 18.56
C LEU A 135 14.28 13.12 18.51
N ALA A 136 13.52 12.65 17.51
CA ALA A 136 12.08 12.90 17.42
C ALA A 136 11.31 12.28 18.60
N VAL A 137 11.65 11.06 19.04
CA VAL A 137 11.10 10.44 20.26
C VAL A 137 11.41 11.29 21.48
N ARG A 138 12.68 11.67 21.72
CA ARG A 138 13.07 12.51 22.87
C ARG A 138 12.36 13.87 22.87
N GLN A 139 12.17 14.48 21.68
CA GLN A 139 11.41 15.72 21.52
C GLN A 139 9.92 15.53 21.86
N ALA A 140 9.30 14.43 21.45
CA ALA A 140 7.92 14.11 21.77
C ALA A 140 7.71 13.74 23.25
N GLU A 141 8.69 13.09 23.90
CA GLU A 141 8.69 12.85 25.35
C GLU A 141 8.75 14.16 26.14
N ALA A 142 9.60 15.11 25.72
CA ALA A 142 9.65 16.45 26.29
C ALA A 142 8.32 17.22 26.08
N ALA A 143 7.69 17.11 24.91
CA ALA A 143 6.39 17.72 24.63
C ALA A 143 5.26 17.09 25.48
N LEU A 144 5.29 15.78 25.72
CA LEU A 144 4.37 15.09 26.63
C LEU A 144 4.56 15.55 28.08
N GLN A 145 5.79 15.69 28.54
CA GLN A 145 6.08 16.27 29.86
C GLN A 145 5.54 17.70 29.97
N GLN A 146 5.74 18.56 28.96
CA GLN A 146 5.18 19.92 28.92
C GLN A 146 3.64 19.91 28.98
N ALA A 147 2.96 19.02 28.25
CA ALA A 147 1.51 18.87 28.28
C ALA A 147 0.99 18.42 29.66
N ILE A 148 1.70 17.52 30.34
CA ILE A 148 1.38 17.08 31.70
C ILE A 148 1.54 18.25 32.69
N GLN A 149 2.63 19.02 32.60
CA GLN A 149 2.84 20.20 33.46
C GLN A 149 1.77 21.28 33.23
N ALA A 150 1.42 21.56 31.97
CA ALA A 150 0.32 22.47 31.63
C ALA A 150 -1.01 22.03 32.25
N SER A 151 -1.37 20.75 32.11
CA SER A 151 -2.60 20.22 32.72
C SER A 151 -2.63 20.29 34.25
N SER A 152 -1.48 20.39 34.93
CA SER A 152 -1.43 20.62 36.39
C SER A 152 -1.81 22.06 36.75
N ALA A 153 -1.39 23.04 35.94
CA ALA A 153 -1.79 24.44 36.08
C ALA A 153 -3.28 24.64 35.75
N ASP A 154 -3.82 23.92 34.76
CA ASP A 154 -5.24 23.92 34.43
C ASP A 154 -6.11 23.46 35.62
N VAL A 155 -5.69 22.39 36.31
CA VAL A 155 -6.34 21.91 37.56
C VAL A 155 -6.28 22.96 38.66
N ALA A 156 -5.14 23.63 38.84
CA ALA A 156 -5.01 24.72 39.81
C ALA A 156 -5.91 25.92 39.47
N ALA A 157 -6.08 26.25 38.18
CA ALA A 157 -7.01 27.29 37.72
C ALA A 157 -8.49 26.90 38.00
N ILE A 158 -8.89 25.67 37.70
CA ILE A 158 -10.24 25.15 38.01
C ILE A 158 -10.50 25.17 39.52
N SER A 159 -9.55 24.73 40.36
CA SER A 159 -9.71 24.75 41.82
C SER A 159 -9.82 26.17 42.38
N THR A 160 -9.06 27.13 41.84
CA THR A 160 -9.13 28.55 42.19
C THR A 160 -10.49 29.17 41.79
N ALA A 161 -10.99 28.87 40.60
CA ALA A 161 -12.32 29.30 40.18
C ALA A 161 -13.44 28.69 41.06
N ARG A 162 -13.30 27.42 41.46
CA ARG A 162 -14.23 26.73 42.36
C ARG A 162 -14.24 27.34 43.77
N ALA A 163 -13.08 27.74 44.28
CA ALA A 163 -12.96 28.44 45.56
C ALA A 163 -13.70 29.79 45.53
N ARG A 164 -13.58 30.58 44.46
CA ARG A 164 -14.33 31.84 44.26
C ARG A 164 -15.85 31.62 44.24
N VAL A 165 -16.32 30.52 43.66
CA VAL A 165 -17.75 30.15 43.69
C VAL A 165 -18.23 29.89 45.12
N GLU A 166 -17.51 29.09 45.93
CA GLU A 166 -17.92 28.87 47.32
C GLU A 166 -17.75 30.10 48.23
N GLU A 167 -16.79 30.98 47.96
CA GLU A 167 -16.67 32.28 48.62
C GLU A 167 -17.90 33.16 48.32
N ALA A 168 -18.25 33.34 47.05
CA ALA A 168 -19.44 34.09 46.64
C ALA A 168 -20.73 33.46 47.20
N ARG A 169 -20.80 32.12 47.27
CA ARG A 169 -21.91 31.37 47.86
C ARG A 169 -21.98 31.57 49.38
N ALA A 170 -20.84 31.60 50.09
CA ALA A 170 -20.77 31.93 51.52
C ALA A 170 -21.23 33.37 51.79
N ASN A 171 -20.78 34.31 50.98
CA ASN A 171 -21.21 35.71 51.05
C ASN A 171 -22.72 35.86 50.81
N LEU A 172 -23.29 35.14 49.83
CA LEU A 172 -24.75 35.10 49.62
C LEU A 172 -25.51 34.45 50.78
N ARG A 173 -25.02 33.34 51.36
CA ARG A 173 -25.61 32.71 52.57
C ARG A 173 -25.65 33.72 53.73
N ASN A 174 -24.56 34.44 53.96
CA ASN A 174 -24.45 35.48 54.99
C ASN A 174 -25.37 36.69 54.72
N ALA A 175 -25.44 37.17 53.47
CA ALA A 175 -26.29 38.27 53.07
C ALA A 175 -27.78 37.94 53.22
N ARG A 176 -28.22 36.74 52.80
CA ARG A 176 -29.60 36.28 52.98
C ARG A 176 -29.96 36.13 54.46
N SER A 177 -29.16 35.42 55.25
CA SER A 177 -29.42 35.23 56.69
C SER A 177 -29.56 36.56 57.47
N LYS A 178 -28.63 37.52 57.25
CA LYS A 178 -28.68 38.85 57.87
C LYS A 178 -29.82 39.71 57.31
N GLY A 179 -29.98 39.74 55.99
CA GLY A 179 -30.95 40.58 55.31
C GLY A 179 -32.40 40.17 55.56
N GLU A 180 -32.72 38.88 55.51
CA GLU A 180 -34.04 38.37 55.90
C GLU A 180 -34.40 38.69 57.34
N ARG A 181 -33.44 38.64 58.27
CA ARG A 181 -33.67 39.03 59.67
C ARG A 181 -34.06 40.51 59.77
N ILE A 182 -33.40 41.39 59.01
CA ILE A 182 -33.74 42.82 58.94
C ILE A 182 -35.12 43.03 58.28
N ILE A 183 -35.42 42.32 57.19
CA ILE A 183 -36.73 42.39 56.51
C ILE A 183 -37.86 41.90 57.44
N ARG A 184 -37.65 40.83 58.22
CA ARG A 184 -38.61 40.35 59.24
C ARG A 184 -38.80 41.36 60.38
N LEU A 185 -37.75 42.06 60.81
CA LEU A 185 -37.84 43.13 61.82
C LEU A 185 -38.59 44.36 61.28
N ALA A 186 -38.31 44.79 60.04
CA ALA A 186 -39.01 45.91 59.40
C ALA A 186 -40.51 45.63 59.20
N ARG A 187 -40.89 44.40 58.84
CA ARG A 187 -42.30 43.96 58.80
C ARG A 187 -43.00 44.03 60.16
N LYS A 188 -42.26 43.98 61.27
CA LYS A 188 -42.76 44.14 62.65
C LYS A 188 -42.61 45.58 63.19
N GLY A 189 -42.25 46.55 62.35
CA GLY A 189 -41.98 47.94 62.76
C GLY A 189 -40.65 48.15 63.51
N ALA A 190 -39.89 47.09 63.80
CA ALA A 190 -38.65 47.14 64.58
C ALA A 190 -37.40 47.54 63.76
N ALA A 191 -37.57 47.96 62.50
CA ALA A 191 -36.52 48.53 61.65
C ALA A 191 -37.14 49.45 60.58
N SER A 192 -36.36 50.43 60.10
CA SER A 192 -36.80 51.35 59.05
C SER A 192 -36.99 50.66 57.69
N ARG A 193 -37.81 51.26 56.82
CA ARG A 193 -38.02 50.76 55.44
C ARG A 193 -36.72 50.71 54.64
N SER A 194 -35.92 51.79 54.66
CA SER A 194 -34.65 51.83 53.92
C SER A 194 -33.73 50.67 54.29
N ARG A 195 -33.58 50.33 55.59
CA ARG A 195 -32.76 49.18 56.03
C ARG A 195 -33.22 47.84 55.44
N ALA A 196 -34.51 47.69 55.14
CA ALA A 196 -35.03 46.51 54.46
C ALA A 196 -34.76 46.54 52.94
N ASP A 197 -34.71 47.71 52.32
CA ASP A 197 -34.36 47.92 50.92
C ASP A 197 -32.83 47.78 50.69
N ASP A 198 -32.01 48.34 51.57
CA ASP A 198 -30.56 48.11 51.66
C ASP A 198 -30.25 46.61 51.75
N ALA A 199 -31.00 45.89 52.59
CA ALA A 199 -30.89 44.43 52.75
C ALA A 199 -31.30 43.65 51.48
N ARG A 200 -32.34 44.09 50.77
CA ARG A 200 -32.74 43.51 49.47
C ARG A 200 -31.66 43.73 48.41
N ALA A 201 -31.14 44.95 48.31
CA ALA A 201 -30.08 45.32 47.39
C ALA A 201 -28.80 44.51 47.65
N LEU A 202 -28.39 44.33 48.91
CA LEU A 202 -27.24 43.51 49.29
C LEU A 202 -27.41 42.03 48.92
N ILE A 203 -28.62 41.46 49.08
CA ILE A 203 -28.91 40.09 48.64
C ILE A 203 -28.81 39.97 47.12
N ALA A 204 -29.44 40.89 46.37
CA ALA A 204 -29.40 40.90 44.90
C ALA A 204 -27.97 41.06 44.35
N ALA A 205 -27.17 41.97 44.93
CA ALA A 205 -25.76 42.16 44.57
C ALA A 205 -24.91 40.92 44.90
N SER A 206 -25.18 40.25 46.01
CA SER A 206 -24.49 39.00 46.38
C SER A 206 -24.85 37.83 45.44
N GLU A 207 -26.09 37.80 44.94
CA GLU A 207 -26.52 36.79 43.97
C GLU A 207 -25.94 37.04 42.58
N ALA A 208 -25.84 38.30 42.15
CA ALA A 208 -25.15 38.67 40.92
C ALA A 208 -23.66 38.26 40.97
N ARG A 209 -22.98 38.47 42.10
CA ARG A 209 -21.59 38.00 42.32
C ARG A 209 -21.46 36.48 42.26
N LEU A 210 -22.43 35.73 42.78
CA LEU A 210 -22.43 34.27 42.66
C LEU A 210 -22.57 33.83 41.19
N LYS A 211 -23.53 34.41 40.44
CA LYS A 211 -23.71 34.12 39.01
C LYS A 211 -22.46 34.47 38.19
N GLN A 212 -21.80 35.58 38.49
CA GLN A 212 -20.51 35.96 37.89
C GLN A 212 -19.40 34.94 38.18
N ALA A 213 -19.29 34.46 39.43
CA ALA A 213 -18.32 33.44 39.80
C ALA A 213 -18.60 32.09 39.13
N GLN A 214 -19.87 31.70 38.99
CA GLN A 214 -20.30 30.49 38.28
C GLN A 214 -19.95 30.55 36.79
N ALA A 215 -20.31 31.64 36.10
CA ALA A 215 -19.97 31.84 34.69
C ALA A 215 -18.44 31.83 34.45
N ASN A 216 -17.65 32.39 35.38
CA ASN A 216 -16.18 32.29 35.34
C ASN A 216 -15.68 30.84 35.52
N LEU A 217 -16.29 30.04 36.41
CA LEU A 217 -15.94 28.63 36.56
C LEU A 217 -16.29 27.82 35.30
N GLU A 218 -17.47 28.05 34.72
CA GLU A 218 -17.92 27.42 33.47
C GLU A 218 -17.01 27.81 32.29
N GLN A 219 -16.59 29.07 32.18
CA GLN A 219 -15.62 29.54 31.18
C GLN A 219 -14.25 28.84 31.34
N VAL A 220 -13.76 28.69 32.57
CA VAL A 220 -12.50 27.99 32.87
C VAL A 220 -12.62 26.50 32.54
N GLN A 221 -13.73 25.85 32.89
CA GLN A 221 -13.99 24.44 32.58
C GLN A 221 -14.12 24.20 31.06
N ALA A 222 -14.84 25.06 30.34
CA ALA A 222 -14.96 24.98 28.89
C ALA A 222 -13.62 25.19 28.16
N ARG A 223 -12.69 25.98 28.73
CA ARG A 223 -11.35 26.20 28.17
C ARG A 223 -10.43 24.99 28.31
N PHE A 224 -10.49 24.28 29.44
CA PHE A 224 -9.53 23.20 29.77
C PHE A 224 -10.12 21.79 29.66
N GLY A 225 -11.44 21.65 29.50
CA GLY A 225 -12.10 20.36 29.30
C GLY A 225 -12.08 19.46 30.53
N VAL A 226 -11.84 18.15 30.32
CA VAL A 226 -11.76 17.16 31.39
C VAL A 226 -10.33 17.14 31.96
N PRO A 227 -10.12 17.51 33.24
CA PRO A 227 -8.80 17.46 33.86
C PRO A 227 -8.36 16.01 34.13
N GLY A 228 -7.07 15.74 33.96
CA GLY A 228 -6.46 14.42 34.19
C GLY A 228 -5.75 13.87 32.94
N PRO A 229 -5.41 12.57 32.91
CA PRO A 229 -4.71 11.97 31.77
C PRO A 229 -5.55 11.99 30.48
N ASP A 230 -6.86 12.20 30.58
CA ASP A 230 -7.76 12.34 29.44
C ASP A 230 -7.80 13.75 28.81
N ASN A 231 -7.05 14.73 29.34
CA ASN A 231 -6.91 16.07 28.76
C ASN A 231 -6.45 15.97 27.30
N ALA A 232 -7.13 16.70 26.39
CA ALA A 232 -6.86 16.70 24.97
C ALA A 232 -5.38 17.03 24.62
N GLY A 233 -4.74 17.92 25.39
CA GLY A 233 -3.31 18.24 25.20
C GLY A 233 -2.39 17.06 25.50
N ILE A 234 -2.69 16.30 26.57
CA ILE A 234 -1.93 15.09 26.93
C ILE A 234 -2.16 14.00 25.89
N LYS A 235 -3.40 13.81 25.40
CA LYS A 235 -3.70 12.84 24.33
C LYS A 235 -2.98 13.18 23.02
N ALA A 236 -2.95 14.46 22.62
CA ALA A 236 -2.26 14.90 21.42
C ALA A 236 -0.74 14.68 21.53
N ALA A 237 -0.12 15.07 22.64
CA ALA A 237 1.31 14.87 22.86
C ALA A 237 1.69 13.39 22.96
N ARG A 238 0.84 12.55 23.56
CA ARG A 238 1.03 11.09 23.59
C ARG A 238 0.92 10.48 22.19
N ALA A 239 -0.07 10.87 21.38
CA ALA A 239 -0.19 10.38 20.01
C ALA A 239 1.03 10.77 19.15
N ALA A 240 1.60 11.97 19.35
CA ALA A 240 2.84 12.37 18.70
C ALA A 240 4.05 11.51 19.13
N LEU A 241 4.14 11.17 20.42
CA LEU A 241 5.16 10.25 20.95
C LEU A 241 5.01 8.83 20.39
N ASP A 242 3.80 8.29 20.40
CA ASP A 242 3.53 6.95 19.89
C ASP A 242 3.79 6.87 18.36
N SER A 243 3.55 7.96 17.61
CA SER A 243 3.95 8.08 16.19
C SER A 243 5.48 8.13 16.01
N ALA A 244 6.20 8.94 16.80
CA ALA A 244 7.66 9.03 16.71
C ALA A 244 8.34 7.70 17.06
N ARG A 245 7.78 6.93 18.01
CA ARG A 245 8.24 5.59 18.37
C ARG A 245 7.98 4.58 17.26
N LEU A 246 6.80 4.61 16.64
CA LEU A 246 6.48 3.75 15.48
C LEU A 246 7.43 4.02 14.30
N ASP A 247 7.80 5.28 14.05
CA ASP A 247 8.75 5.62 12.99
C ASP A 247 10.21 5.24 13.35
N LEU A 248 10.58 5.24 14.64
CA LEU A 248 11.84 4.65 15.11
C LEU A 248 11.86 3.13 14.92
N GLU A 249 10.79 2.42 15.27
CA GLU A 249 10.66 0.96 15.04
C GLU A 249 10.77 0.63 13.54
N ARG A 250 10.15 1.44 12.68
CA ARG A 250 10.19 1.32 11.21
C ARG A 250 11.56 1.60 10.58
N SER A 251 12.51 2.18 11.30
CA SER A 251 13.90 2.31 10.82
C SER A 251 14.59 0.95 10.63
N VAL A 252 14.11 -0.09 11.33
CA VAL A 252 14.64 -1.46 11.27
C VAL A 252 13.76 -2.30 10.35
N LEU A 253 14.23 -2.58 9.14
CA LEU A 253 13.55 -3.45 8.18
C LEU A 253 13.68 -4.90 8.64
N ARG A 254 12.56 -5.63 8.70
CA ARG A 254 12.47 -7.01 9.18
C ARG A 254 11.74 -7.92 8.19
N ALA A 255 12.07 -9.21 8.18
CA ALA A 255 11.34 -10.20 7.40
C ALA A 255 9.92 -10.42 7.94
N PRO A 256 8.87 -10.43 7.08
CA PRO A 256 7.47 -10.61 7.51
C PRO A 256 7.09 -12.07 7.76
N SER A 257 7.78 -13.02 7.11
CA SER A 257 7.66 -14.47 7.32
C SER A 257 9.04 -15.13 7.17
N ASP A 258 9.11 -16.44 7.32
CA ASP A 258 10.24 -17.21 6.81
C ASP A 258 10.26 -17.15 5.28
N GLY A 259 11.46 -17.06 4.68
CA GLY A 259 11.61 -16.87 3.23
C GLY A 259 13.05 -16.72 2.76
N ILE A 260 13.22 -16.32 1.49
CA ILE A 260 14.52 -16.08 0.86
C ILE A 260 14.56 -14.65 0.32
N ILE A 261 15.67 -13.96 0.54
CA ILE A 261 15.90 -12.61 0.01
C ILE A 261 16.57 -12.72 -1.35
N THR A 262 16.07 -11.96 -2.31
CA THR A 262 16.58 -11.87 -3.68
C THR A 262 16.67 -10.41 -4.11
N ASN A 263 17.48 -10.11 -5.11
CA ASN A 263 17.55 -8.80 -5.75
C ASN A 263 17.71 -7.65 -4.73
N LEU A 264 18.76 -7.72 -3.90
CA LEU A 264 19.19 -6.61 -3.06
C LEU A 264 19.72 -5.48 -3.97
N ILE A 265 19.04 -4.33 -3.98
CA ILE A 265 19.32 -3.21 -4.92
C ILE A 265 20.13 -2.10 -4.23
N VAL A 266 20.34 -2.19 -2.91
CA VAL A 266 20.94 -1.13 -2.10
C VAL A 266 22.24 -1.56 -1.42
N ASP A 267 23.07 -0.58 -1.09
CA ASP A 267 24.27 -0.76 -0.26
C ASP A 267 24.29 0.23 0.94
N VAL A 268 25.18 0.00 1.89
CA VAL A 268 25.38 0.85 3.07
C VAL A 268 25.82 2.26 2.65
N GLY A 269 25.25 3.28 3.29
CA GLY A 269 25.43 4.69 2.97
C GLY A 269 24.46 5.23 1.91
N GLN A 270 23.75 4.37 1.17
CA GLN A 270 22.74 4.81 0.22
C GLN A 270 21.51 5.43 0.94
N TYR A 271 21.00 6.54 0.40
CA TYR A 271 19.78 7.17 0.90
C TYR A 271 18.52 6.51 0.34
N VAL A 272 17.55 6.22 1.22
CA VAL A 272 16.28 5.58 0.86
C VAL A 272 15.11 6.51 1.17
N ALA A 273 14.15 6.61 0.25
CA ALA A 273 12.90 7.34 0.45
C ALA A 273 11.78 6.40 0.95
N THR A 274 10.80 6.95 1.66
CA THR A 274 9.61 6.21 2.08
C THR A 274 8.86 5.68 0.84
N GLY A 275 8.57 4.38 0.83
CA GLY A 275 7.95 3.67 -0.29
C GLY A 275 8.93 3.10 -1.32
N SER A 276 10.23 3.43 -1.27
CA SER A 276 11.23 2.83 -2.16
C SER A 276 11.44 1.35 -1.83
N PRO A 277 11.50 0.45 -2.84
CA PRO A 277 11.89 -0.94 -2.64
C PRO A 277 13.39 -1.04 -2.33
N VAL A 278 13.73 -1.89 -1.36
CA VAL A 278 15.09 -2.08 -0.84
C VAL A 278 15.67 -3.42 -1.30
N MET A 279 14.84 -4.46 -1.24
CA MET A 279 15.15 -5.84 -1.62
C MET A 279 13.85 -6.59 -1.94
N THR A 280 13.95 -7.71 -2.65
CA THR A 280 12.81 -8.59 -2.93
C THR A 280 12.78 -9.77 -1.96
N PHE A 281 11.63 -10.03 -1.34
CA PHE A 281 11.42 -11.18 -0.46
C PHE A 281 10.52 -12.22 -1.13
N ILE A 282 10.89 -13.50 -1.05
CA ILE A 282 10.10 -14.63 -1.54
C ILE A 282 9.71 -15.48 -0.33
N SER A 283 8.42 -15.58 -0.04
CA SER A 283 7.93 -16.39 1.09
C SER A 283 8.03 -17.88 0.77
N THR A 284 8.59 -18.68 1.69
CA THR A 284 8.68 -20.14 1.53
C THR A 284 7.39 -20.88 1.87
N SER A 285 6.43 -20.21 2.51
CA SER A 285 5.16 -20.83 2.97
C SER A 285 4.20 -21.19 1.84
N PHE A 286 4.34 -20.56 0.67
CA PHE A 286 3.45 -20.74 -0.48
C PHE A 286 4.26 -20.79 -1.78
N LEU A 287 4.83 -21.97 -2.05
CA LEU A 287 5.54 -22.30 -3.28
C LEU A 287 4.68 -23.26 -4.11
N TRP A 288 4.64 -23.05 -5.43
CA TRP A 288 3.95 -23.95 -6.37
C TRP A 288 4.81 -24.22 -7.61
N LEU A 289 4.54 -25.32 -8.29
CA LEU A 289 5.21 -25.66 -9.55
C LEU A 289 4.37 -25.19 -10.73
N GLN A 290 4.96 -24.41 -11.63
CA GLN A 290 4.41 -24.16 -12.96
C GLN A 290 5.13 -25.07 -13.95
N ALA A 291 4.40 -26.02 -14.55
CA ALA A 291 4.89 -26.91 -15.59
C ALA A 291 4.35 -26.48 -16.96
N ASP A 292 5.23 -26.00 -17.84
CA ASP A 292 4.84 -25.57 -19.18
C ASP A 292 4.77 -26.82 -20.10
N MET A 293 3.54 -27.17 -20.51
CA MET A 293 3.21 -28.41 -21.22
C MET A 293 2.98 -28.19 -22.72
N ARG A 294 3.27 -29.22 -23.54
CA ARG A 294 2.91 -29.25 -24.97
C ARG A 294 1.40 -29.46 -25.13
N GLU A 295 0.79 -28.84 -26.14
CA GLU A 295 -0.66 -28.87 -26.39
C GLU A 295 -1.23 -30.29 -26.50
N ASN A 296 -0.55 -31.20 -27.22
CA ASN A 296 -0.95 -32.61 -27.35
C ASN A 296 -1.00 -33.38 -26.01
N CYS A 297 -0.27 -32.91 -24.99
CA CYS A 297 -0.24 -33.50 -23.65
C CYS A 297 -1.36 -32.96 -22.74
N LEU A 298 -1.96 -31.80 -23.05
CA LEU A 298 -2.99 -31.16 -22.21
C LEU A 298 -4.32 -31.94 -22.19
N VAL A 299 -4.60 -32.73 -23.24
CA VAL A 299 -5.90 -33.39 -23.47
C VAL A 299 -6.38 -34.27 -22.30
N ASN A 300 -5.44 -34.84 -21.54
CA ASN A 300 -5.71 -35.74 -20.42
C ASN A 300 -5.50 -35.08 -19.02
N ILE A 301 -5.11 -33.80 -18.97
CA ILE A 301 -4.81 -33.09 -17.72
C ILE A 301 -6.08 -32.41 -17.18
N ARG A 302 -6.29 -32.51 -15.87
CA ARG A 302 -7.44 -31.95 -15.15
C ARG A 302 -7.00 -31.36 -13.82
N ALA A 303 -7.76 -30.39 -13.30
CA ALA A 303 -7.50 -29.85 -11.97
C ALA A 303 -7.72 -30.93 -10.89
N GLY A 304 -6.74 -31.11 -10.01
CA GLY A 304 -6.75 -32.15 -8.96
C GLY A 304 -6.02 -33.45 -9.32
N ASN A 305 -5.43 -33.54 -10.51
CA ASN A 305 -4.42 -34.55 -10.88
C ASN A 305 -3.01 -34.11 -10.44
#